data_AF-A0A521UCL2-F1
#
_entry.id   AF-A0A521UCL2-F1
#
_cell.length_a   1.000
_cell.length_b   1.000
_cell.length_c   1.000
_cell.angle_alpha   90.00
_cell.angle_beta   90.00
_cell.angle_gamma   90.00
#
_symmetry.space_group_name_H-M   'P 1'
#
loop_
_entity.id
_entity.type
_entity.pdbx_description
1 polymer ?
#
loop_
_entity_poly.entity_id
_entity_poly.type
_entity_poly.pdbx_seq_one_letter_code
_entity_poly.pdbx_strand_id
1 'polypeptide(L)'
;MLSRTATGSRAMRRHLCLLTIAAALGLATGAHAQSLEDQLKERLLGSRNGDAALSERDAAGGIKEALAQGVDRAVRQLGTPDGFFRDQAVKILVPGKMRKAADTLRKVGAGKHVDAFE
;
A
#
# COMPACT_ATOMS: atom_id res chain seq x y z
N MET A 1 39.84 54.15 23.77
CA MET A 1 38.97 53.24 24.54
C MET A 1 38.01 52.54 23.59
N LEU A 2 38.16 51.21 23.51
CA LEU A 2 37.22 50.15 23.07
C LEU A 2 36.09 50.56 22.09
N SER A 3 35.98 49.93 20.91
CA SER A 3 35.26 48.66 20.87
C SER A 3 35.54 47.82 19.63
N ARG A 4 35.68 46.53 19.91
CA ARG A 4 36.06 45.42 19.06
C ARG A 4 34.86 44.48 19.07
N THR A 5 34.08 44.38 17.99
CA THR A 5 33.01 43.38 17.86
C THR A 5 32.83 42.92 16.40
N ALA A 6 33.90 42.35 15.83
CA ALA A 6 33.85 41.58 14.60
C ALA A 6 33.83 40.07 14.93
N THR A 7 32.81 39.56 15.63
CA THR A 7 32.61 38.11 15.81
C THR A 7 31.16 37.84 16.25
N GLY A 8 30.27 37.41 15.36
CA GLY A 8 28.89 37.07 15.78
C GLY A 8 27.92 36.64 14.68
N SER A 9 28.21 36.92 13.40
CA SER A 9 27.23 36.69 12.32
C SER A 9 27.19 35.24 11.80
N ARG A 10 28.25 34.42 11.99
CA ARG A 10 28.34 33.08 11.37
C ARG A 10 27.63 31.98 12.17
N ALA A 11 27.56 32.08 13.50
CA ALA A 11 26.88 31.10 14.34
C ALA A 11 25.35 31.22 14.22
N MET A 12 24.83 32.44 14.29
CA MET A 12 23.39 32.73 14.23
C MET A 12 22.75 32.37 12.87
N ARG A 13 23.48 32.53 11.75
CA ARG A 13 23.02 32.11 10.41
C ARG A 13 22.98 30.59 10.25
N ARG A 14 23.88 29.84 10.90
CA ARG A 14 23.88 28.37 10.90
C ARG A 14 22.73 27.82 11.72
N HIS A 15 22.44 28.41 12.87
CA HIS A 15 21.26 28.04 13.67
C HIS A 15 19.95 28.45 12.98
N LEU A 16 19.90 29.61 12.31
CA LEU A 16 18.75 30.03 11.51
C LEU A 16 18.51 29.10 10.31
N CYS A 17 19.55 28.67 9.59
CA CYS A 17 19.41 27.66 8.52
C CYS A 17 19.03 26.27 9.04
N LEU A 18 19.55 25.85 10.20
CA LEU A 18 19.16 24.56 10.79
C LEU A 18 17.70 24.57 11.25
N LEU A 19 17.21 25.72 11.73
CA LEU A 19 15.83 25.92 12.18
C LEU A 19 14.85 25.99 10.99
N THR A 20 15.25 26.55 9.84
CA THR A 20 14.43 26.53 8.61
C THR A 20 14.37 25.15 7.95
N ILE A 21 15.46 24.37 7.97
CA ILE A 21 15.46 22.99 7.46
C ILE A 21 14.59 22.08 8.34
N ALA A 22 14.64 22.23 9.67
CA ALA A 22 13.79 21.48 10.59
C ALA A 22 12.30 21.83 10.43
N ALA A 23 11.97 23.11 10.21
CA ALA A 23 10.60 23.55 9.95
C ALA A 23 10.07 23.03 8.60
N ALA A 24 10.91 22.95 7.56
CA ALA A 24 10.54 22.39 6.27
C ALA A 24 10.27 20.87 6.34
N LEU A 25 10.96 20.15 7.25
CA LEU A 25 10.77 18.72 7.44
C LEU A 25 9.50 18.39 8.25
N GLY A 26 9.00 19.34 9.05
CA GLY A 26 7.75 19.19 9.83
C GLY A 26 6.46 19.37 9.04
N LEU A 27 6.51 19.93 7.82
CA LEU A 27 5.34 20.18 6.97
C LEU A 27 4.97 19.00 6.05
N ALA A 28 5.74 17.91 6.07
CA ALA A 28 5.49 16.73 5.23
C ALA A 28 4.58 15.68 5.87
N THR A 29 4.11 15.87 7.10
CA THR A 29 3.13 14.99 7.76
C THR A 29 1.69 15.42 7.45
N GLY A 30 1.40 15.65 6.17
CA GLY A 30 0.04 15.69 5.64
C GLY A 30 -0.47 14.26 5.42
N ALA A 31 -1.09 13.72 6.48
CA ALA A 31 -1.98 12.56 6.52
C ALA A 31 -2.19 11.80 5.19
N HIS A 32 -1.54 10.64 5.09
CA HIS A 32 -1.96 9.54 4.24
C HIS A 32 -3.34 9.03 4.69
N ALA A 33 -4.38 9.58 4.10
CA ALA A 33 -5.71 8.97 4.00
C ALA A 33 -6.40 9.57 2.77
N GLN A 34 -5.82 9.37 1.58
CA GLN A 34 -6.59 9.54 0.35
C GLN A 34 -7.62 8.42 0.35
N SER A 35 -8.84 8.78 0.76
CA SER A 35 -9.97 7.88 0.66
C SER A 35 -10.11 7.53 -0.82
N LEU A 36 -10.10 6.23 -1.09
CA LEU A 36 -10.36 5.72 -2.44
C LEU A 36 -11.71 6.24 -2.94
N GLU A 37 -12.66 6.46 -2.04
CA GLU A 37 -14.00 6.99 -2.33
C GLU A 37 -13.96 8.42 -2.88
N ASP A 38 -13.14 9.32 -2.30
CA ASP A 38 -13.03 10.70 -2.79
C ASP A 38 -12.29 10.74 -4.13
N GLN A 39 -11.27 9.91 -4.31
CA GLN A 39 -10.59 9.78 -5.61
C GLN A 39 -11.53 9.20 -6.67
N LEU A 40 -12.38 8.24 -6.31
CA LEU A 40 -13.35 7.65 -7.23
C LEU A 40 -14.41 8.67 -7.62
N LYS A 41 -14.96 9.41 -6.64
CA LYS A 41 -15.94 10.48 -6.89
C LYS A 41 -15.35 11.60 -7.73
N GLU A 42 -14.12 12.04 -7.47
CA GLU A 42 -13.48 13.08 -8.27
C GLU A 42 -13.24 12.61 -9.71
N ARG A 43 -12.86 11.35 -9.92
CA ARG A 43 -12.64 10.80 -11.27
C ARG A 43 -13.93 10.49 -12.04
N LEU A 44 -15.02 10.15 -11.35
CA LEU A 44 -16.30 9.77 -11.96
C LEU A 44 -17.27 10.95 -12.10
N LEU A 45 -17.29 11.87 -11.13
CA LEU A 45 -18.24 12.97 -11.04
C LEU A 45 -17.56 14.34 -11.19
N GLY A 46 -16.27 14.44 -10.86
CA GLY A 46 -15.46 15.63 -11.03
C GLY A 46 -14.95 15.75 -12.46
N SER A 47 -15.84 16.12 -13.38
CA SER A 47 -15.55 16.45 -14.78
C SER A 47 -14.36 17.43 -14.89
N ARG A 48 -13.15 16.89 -15.05
CA ARG A 48 -11.96 17.65 -15.46
C ARG A 48 -12.11 17.93 -16.96
N ASN A 49 -12.55 19.14 -17.26
CA ASN A 49 -12.39 19.88 -18.52
C ASN A 49 -12.20 19.01 -19.78
N GLY A 50 -13.32 18.73 -20.45
CA GLY A 50 -13.40 18.58 -21.90
C GLY A 50 -12.54 17.48 -22.52
N ASP A 51 -12.99 16.23 -22.40
CA ASP A 51 -13.07 15.30 -23.52
C ASP A 51 -13.91 14.08 -23.07
N ALA A 52 -15.07 13.91 -23.71
CA ALA A 52 -16.04 12.82 -23.49
C ALA A 52 -16.40 12.57 -22.02
N ALA A 53 -17.43 13.25 -21.51
CA ALA A 53 -18.11 12.84 -20.29
C ALA A 53 -18.51 11.36 -20.43
N LEU A 54 -17.79 10.48 -19.73
CA LEU A 54 -18.07 9.04 -19.72
C LEU A 54 -19.54 8.87 -19.34
N SER A 55 -20.33 8.26 -20.22
CA SER A 55 -21.72 7.98 -19.90
C SER A 55 -21.76 7.08 -18.67
N GLU A 56 -22.77 7.22 -17.82
CA GLU A 56 -22.96 6.33 -16.67
C GLU A 56 -22.92 4.84 -17.08
N ARG A 57 -23.36 4.52 -18.30
CA ARG A 57 -23.24 3.18 -18.90
C ARG A 57 -21.81 2.76 -19.18
N ASP A 58 -20.96 3.67 -19.67
CA ASP A 58 -19.55 3.40 -19.96
C ASP A 58 -18.76 3.21 -18.67
N ALA A 59 -19.05 4.02 -17.64
CA ALA A 59 -18.48 3.85 -16.31
C ALA A 59 -18.88 2.51 -15.68
N ALA A 60 -20.17 2.15 -15.75
CA ALA A 60 -20.64 0.85 -15.26
C ALA A 60 -20.06 -0.33 -16.07
N GLY A 61 -19.89 -0.17 -17.37
CA GLY A 61 -19.23 -1.14 -18.25
C GLY A 61 -17.76 -1.34 -17.87
N GLY A 62 -17.02 -0.24 -17.67
CA GLY A 62 -15.60 -0.28 -17.29
C GLY A 62 -15.34 -0.94 -15.93
N ILE A 63 -16.20 -0.73 -14.93
CA ILE A 63 -16.09 -1.42 -13.64
C ILE A 63 -16.36 -2.92 -13.78
N LYS A 64 -17.37 -3.31 -14.58
CA LYS A 64 -17.66 -4.73 -14.85
C LYS A 64 -16.51 -5.43 -15.57
N GLU A 65 -15.96 -4.78 -16.59
CA GLU A 65 -14.80 -5.24 -17.35
C GLU A 65 -13.57 -5.41 -16.43
N ALA A 66 -13.27 -4.40 -15.60
CA ALA A 66 -12.14 -4.45 -14.67
C ALA A 66 -12.30 -5.56 -13.62
N LEU A 67 -13.52 -5.77 -13.11
CA LEU A 67 -13.81 -6.86 -12.19
C LEU A 67 -13.66 -8.22 -12.87
N ALA A 68 -14.18 -8.39 -14.09
CA ALA A 68 -14.06 -9.62 -14.87
C ALA A 68 -12.59 -9.97 -15.14
N GLN A 69 -11.78 -8.98 -15.55
CA GLN A 69 -10.34 -9.15 -15.73
C GLN A 69 -9.61 -9.44 -14.41
N GLY A 70 -10.04 -8.82 -13.31
CA GLY A 70 -9.51 -9.09 -11.97
C GLY A 70 -9.72 -10.54 -11.54
N VAL A 71 -10.94 -11.06 -11.74
CA VAL A 71 -11.28 -12.45 -11.45
C VAL A 71 -10.50 -13.41 -12.35
N ASP A 72 -10.45 -13.18 -13.67
CA ASP A 72 -9.69 -14.02 -14.60
C ASP A 72 -8.20 -14.07 -14.23
N ARG A 73 -7.59 -12.93 -13.87
CA ARG A 73 -6.21 -12.90 -13.38
C ARG A 73 -6.04 -13.66 -12.07
N ALA A 74 -6.94 -13.50 -11.10
CA ALA A 74 -6.89 -14.20 -9.83
C ALA A 74 -6.99 -15.73 -10.02
N VAL A 75 -7.91 -16.19 -10.87
CA VAL A 75 -8.07 -17.62 -11.20
C VAL A 75 -6.84 -18.15 -11.91
N ARG A 76 -6.28 -17.41 -12.88
CA ARG A 76 -5.05 -17.82 -13.57
C ARG A 76 -3.85 -17.90 -12.63
N GLN A 77 -3.72 -16.95 -11.72
CA GLN A 77 -2.62 -16.91 -10.76
C GLN A 77 -2.73 -18.04 -9.72
N LEU A 78 -3.89 -18.17 -9.09
CA LEU A 78 -4.10 -19.11 -7.99
C LEU A 78 -4.40 -20.55 -8.45
N GLY A 79 -4.91 -20.72 -9.67
CA GLY A 79 -5.20 -22.01 -10.28
C GLY A 79 -3.99 -22.70 -10.91
N THR A 80 -2.81 -22.06 -10.94
CA THR A 80 -1.58 -22.76 -11.29
C THR A 80 -1.22 -23.82 -10.24
N PRO A 81 -0.49 -24.91 -10.60
CA PRO A 81 0.04 -25.84 -9.62
C PRO A 81 0.80 -25.09 -8.52
N ASP A 82 0.42 -25.32 -7.25
CA ASP A 82 0.91 -24.63 -6.05
C ASP A 82 0.63 -23.11 -5.95
N GLY A 83 -0.12 -22.50 -6.89
CA GLY A 83 -0.41 -21.06 -6.90
C GLY A 83 -1.17 -20.57 -5.67
N PHE A 84 -2.20 -21.32 -5.25
CA PHE A 84 -2.94 -21.08 -4.00
C PHE A 84 -2.10 -21.39 -2.74
N PHE A 85 -1.35 -22.50 -2.75
CA PHE A 85 -0.58 -22.96 -1.58
C PHE A 85 0.68 -22.14 -1.29
N ARG A 86 1.20 -21.40 -2.28
CA ARG A 86 2.39 -20.54 -2.12
C ARG A 86 2.03 -19.11 -1.76
N ASP A 87 0.80 -18.68 -2.00
CA ASP A 87 0.33 -17.34 -1.67
C ASP A 87 -0.23 -17.30 -0.24
N GLN A 88 0.59 -16.80 0.69
CA GLN A 88 0.24 -16.69 2.10
C GLN A 88 -0.95 -15.75 2.38
N ALA A 89 -1.32 -14.88 1.43
CA ALA A 89 -2.44 -13.95 1.59
C ALA A 89 -3.81 -14.62 1.35
N VAL A 90 -3.85 -15.71 0.58
CA VAL A 90 -5.10 -16.41 0.22
C VAL A 90 -5.15 -17.87 0.68
N LYS A 91 -3.99 -18.44 1.04
CA LYS A 91 -3.92 -19.80 1.57
C LYS A 91 -4.73 -19.94 2.87
N ILE A 92 -5.47 -21.04 3.00
CA ILE A 92 -6.14 -21.39 4.26
C ILE A 92 -5.06 -21.83 5.25
N LEU A 93 -4.72 -20.93 6.17
CA LEU A 93 -3.76 -21.25 7.23
C LEU A 93 -4.39 -22.19 8.25
N VAL A 94 -3.61 -23.17 8.73
CA VAL A 94 -4.02 -23.97 9.90
C VAL A 94 -4.37 -23.03 11.06
N PRO A 95 -5.52 -23.20 11.73
CA PRO A 95 -5.88 -22.37 12.88
C PRO A 95 -4.79 -22.42 13.95
N GLY A 96 -4.52 -21.29 14.61
CA GLY A 96 -3.33 -21.10 15.49
C GLY A 96 -3.12 -22.18 16.56
N LYS A 97 -4.20 -22.82 17.02
CA LYS A 97 -4.17 -23.95 17.96
C LYS A 97 -3.47 -25.21 17.41
N MET A 98 -3.51 -25.43 16.09
CA MET A 98 -2.97 -26.61 15.41
C MET A 98 -1.62 -26.34 14.72
N ARG A 99 -1.16 -25.08 14.68
CA ARG A 99 0.07 -24.68 13.99
C ARG A 99 1.31 -25.43 14.49
N LYS A 100 1.41 -25.65 15.82
CA LYS A 100 2.53 -26.43 16.42
C LYS A 100 2.53 -27.90 16.01
N ALA A 101 1.35 -28.51 15.88
CA ALA A 101 1.23 -29.90 15.43
C ALA A 101 1.57 -30.00 13.94
N ALA A 102 1.05 -29.08 13.12
CA ALA A 102 1.39 -28.95 11.70
C ALA A 102 2.89 -28.74 11.46
N ASP A 103 3.55 -27.88 12.24
CA ASP A 103 4.99 -27.62 12.13
C ASP A 103 5.83 -28.85 12.52
N THR A 104 5.41 -29.56 13.56
CA THR A 104 6.06 -30.82 13.97
C THR A 104 5.90 -31.89 12.89
N LEU A 105 4.69 -32.02 12.33
CA LEU A 105 4.39 -32.95 11.24
C LEU A 105 5.16 -32.61 9.96
N ARG A 106 5.33 -31.33 9.63
CA ARG A 106 6.22 -30.89 8.55
C ARG A 106 7.67 -31.29 8.80
N LYS A 107 8.18 -31.07 10.01
CA LYS A 107 9.57 -31.40 10.38
C LYS A 107 9.89 -32.89 10.32
N VAL A 108 8.91 -33.76 10.56
CA VAL A 108 9.08 -35.22 10.47
C VAL A 108 8.78 -35.79 9.07
N GLY A 109 8.59 -34.93 8.06
CA GLY A 109 8.39 -35.35 6.66
C GLY A 109 6.94 -35.60 6.24
N ALA A 110 5.97 -35.36 7.13
CA ALA A 110 4.54 -35.46 6.83
C ALA A 110 3.95 -34.13 6.29
N GLY A 111 4.79 -33.20 5.84
CA GLY A 111 4.37 -31.89 5.33
C GLY A 111 3.32 -31.99 4.22
N LYS A 112 3.48 -32.93 3.28
CA LYS A 112 2.50 -33.19 2.21
C LYS A 112 1.08 -33.53 2.70
N HIS A 113 0.96 -34.15 3.87
CA HIS A 113 -0.35 -34.48 4.45
C HIS A 113 -0.93 -33.27 5.17
N VAL A 114 -0.09 -32.48 5.84
CA VAL A 114 -0.48 -31.21 6.47
C VAL A 114 -0.96 -30.22 5.40
N ASP A 115 -0.25 -30.14 4.28
CA ASP A 115 -0.58 -29.28 3.15
C ASP A 115 -1.89 -29.72 2.45
N ALA A 116 -2.29 -30.99 2.55
CA ALA A 116 -3.58 -31.46 2.04
C ALA A 116 -4.79 -31.09 2.92
N PHE A 117 -4.54 -30.63 4.15
CA PHE A 117 -5.56 -30.14 5.09
C PHE A 117 -5.62 -28.60 5.17
N GLU A 118 -4.73 -27.90 4.44
CA GLU A 118 -4.71 -26.45 4.20
C GLU A 118 -5.27 -26.14 2.80
#